data_AF-B7FV01-F1
#
_entry.id   AF-B7FV01-F1
#
_cell.length_a   1.000
_cell.length_b   1.000
_cell.length_c   1.000
_cell.angle_alpha   90.00
_cell.angle_beta   90.00
_cell.angle_gamma   90.00
#
_symmetry.space_group_name_H-M   'P 1'
#
loop_
_entity.id
_entity.type
_entity.pdbx_description
1 polymer ?
#
loop_
_entity_poly.entity_id
_entity_poly.type
_entity_poly.pdbx_seq_one_letter_code
_entity_poly.pdbx_strand_id
1 'polypeptide(L)'
;MSPLKFQPVADSPPLSPETKRASKVTAITSTRTVTDIYLPSRSRTLSVNSQESNAGSRIEVTAKLLRSISSRNTTGTIVLKSTTGSAPRHHNRSSPKFDYPENVSELKGALQRRQNYIGKTHPSIGSLWNRIGNVHFRQGARHDAVFSYRNALVCDPGSHYGAAYANLGTVYGSLGSLDLAIVASHKALRNYKVDCGSEGKLANTDAIANVYHQLGLCQSLQGHYQLASSFLERSLEIRRSVNGPRHATVAKAFDKLGHVHALLGDYQISIQYHEKAGEIFLAVGFSLIPTLQKIAQLHVLRRNYTDAAIALRQIFSLQKGAGSDFDVQAAYGTLQRRRHMYTWTHQANLAEQCHKESMRFREKYGETEFL
;
A
#
# COMPACT_ATOMS: atom_id res chain seq x y z
N MET A 1 57.19 -10.24 36.44
CA MET A 1 56.12 -11.00 37.12
C MET A 1 55.69 -12.12 36.19
N SER A 2 55.92 -13.35 36.62
CA SER A 2 55.78 -14.58 35.83
C SER A 2 54.31 -14.96 35.62
N PRO A 3 53.96 -15.63 34.49
CA PRO A 3 52.58 -16.01 34.19
C PRO A 3 52.12 -17.19 35.06
N LEU A 4 50.91 -17.08 35.60
CA LEU A 4 50.20 -18.13 36.34
C LEU A 4 49.77 -19.27 35.41
N LYS A 5 50.18 -20.49 35.77
CA LYS A 5 49.81 -21.76 35.13
C LYS A 5 48.39 -22.17 35.55
N PHE A 6 47.53 -22.49 34.60
CA PHE A 6 46.26 -23.19 34.87
C PHE A 6 46.49 -24.71 34.86
N GLN A 7 46.10 -25.38 35.94
CA GLN A 7 46.01 -26.83 36.03
C GLN A 7 44.68 -27.33 35.41
N PRO A 8 44.66 -28.54 34.80
CA PRO A 8 43.46 -29.11 34.21
C PRO A 8 42.50 -29.66 35.28
N VAL A 9 41.21 -29.38 35.13
CA VAL A 9 40.13 -29.93 35.96
C VAL A 9 39.71 -31.29 35.40
N ALA A 10 39.46 -32.21 36.34
CA ALA A 10 39.22 -33.64 36.17
C ALA A 10 38.05 -34.04 35.27
N ASP A 11 38.19 -35.24 34.71
CA ASP A 11 37.23 -35.98 33.88
C ASP A 11 35.88 -36.21 34.59
N SER A 12 34.80 -35.86 33.89
CA SER A 12 33.43 -36.30 34.20
C SER A 12 33.17 -37.69 33.59
N PRO A 13 32.38 -38.57 34.25
CA PRO A 13 32.19 -39.95 33.81
C PRO A 13 31.38 -40.07 32.51
N PRO A 14 31.48 -41.20 31.77
CA PRO A 14 30.83 -41.36 30.48
C PRO A 14 29.30 -41.40 30.63
N LEU A 15 28.61 -40.55 29.86
CA LEU A 15 27.17 -40.63 29.64
C LEU A 15 26.81 -41.92 28.90
N SER A 16 25.72 -42.54 29.34
CA SER A 16 25.09 -43.74 28.78
C SER A 16 24.69 -43.58 27.30
N PRO A 17 24.54 -44.68 26.54
CA PRO A 17 24.23 -44.61 25.10
C PRO A 17 22.83 -44.03 24.88
N GLU A 18 22.77 -42.79 24.38
CA GLU A 18 21.54 -42.17 23.91
C GLU A 18 20.93 -42.99 22.76
N THR A 19 19.66 -43.32 22.96
CA THR A 19 18.78 -43.93 21.98
C THR A 19 18.68 -43.06 20.72
N LYS A 20 19.02 -43.66 19.57
CA LYS A 20 18.90 -43.06 18.24
C LYS A 20 17.47 -42.53 18.00
N ARG A 21 17.24 -41.22 18.14
CA ARG A 21 16.11 -40.55 17.50
C ARG A 21 16.50 -40.21 16.07
N ALA A 22 15.96 -40.97 15.11
CA ALA A 22 16.05 -40.63 13.70
C ALA A 22 15.33 -39.28 13.46
N SER A 23 16.10 -38.24 13.16
CA SER A 23 15.59 -36.97 12.66
C SER A 23 14.95 -37.20 11.29
N LYS A 24 13.61 -37.13 11.22
CA LYS A 24 12.87 -37.04 9.95
C LYS A 24 13.26 -35.75 9.25
N VAL A 25 14.01 -35.86 8.15
CA VAL A 25 14.22 -34.77 7.20
C VAL A 25 13.05 -34.79 6.22
N THR A 26 12.17 -33.79 6.29
CA THR A 26 11.06 -33.64 5.34
C THR A 26 11.48 -32.63 4.28
N ALA A 27 11.84 -33.09 3.09
CA ALA A 27 12.11 -32.22 1.95
C ALA A 27 10.79 -31.86 1.24
N ILE A 28 10.53 -30.56 1.05
CA ILE A 28 9.43 -30.05 0.23
C ILE A 28 10.06 -29.46 -1.03
N THR A 29 9.87 -30.09 -2.18
CA THR A 29 10.27 -29.54 -3.49
C THR A 29 9.04 -29.06 -4.24
N SER A 30 8.99 -27.77 -4.60
CA SER A 30 8.11 -27.27 -5.66
C SER A 30 8.85 -27.34 -7.00
N THR A 31 8.16 -27.77 -8.04
CA THR A 31 8.71 -27.94 -9.38
C THR A 31 8.76 -26.59 -10.12
N ARG A 32 9.88 -25.89 -9.99
CA ARG A 32 10.59 -25.20 -11.08
C ARG A 32 11.78 -24.45 -10.49
N THR A 33 12.94 -24.63 -11.12
CA THR A 33 14.27 -24.09 -10.76
C THR A 33 14.88 -24.68 -9.49
N VAL A 34 15.96 -25.46 -9.68
CA VAL A 34 16.86 -25.89 -8.61
C VAL A 34 17.55 -24.64 -8.07
N THR A 35 17.16 -24.16 -6.90
CA THR A 35 17.95 -23.21 -6.10
C THR A 35 17.80 -23.54 -4.61
N ASP A 36 18.96 -23.80 -4.00
CA ASP A 36 19.35 -23.78 -2.59
C ASP A 36 18.57 -24.63 -1.55
N ILE A 37 19.20 -25.75 -1.18
CA ILE A 37 18.91 -26.48 0.07
C ILE A 37 19.74 -25.84 1.19
N TYR A 38 19.09 -25.14 2.12
CA TYR A 38 19.75 -24.61 3.32
C TYR A 38 19.98 -25.75 4.35
N LEU A 39 21.23 -26.03 4.70
CA LEU A 39 21.61 -26.91 5.81
C LEU A 39 22.23 -26.09 6.95
N PRO A 40 21.94 -26.41 8.22
CA PRO A 40 22.55 -25.72 9.34
C PRO A 40 24.06 -25.97 9.36
N SER A 41 24.78 -24.85 9.46
CA SER A 41 26.22 -24.65 9.50
C SER A 41 27.07 -25.79 10.10
N ARG A 42 27.76 -26.54 9.22
CA ARG A 42 29.21 -26.84 9.26
C ARG A 42 29.59 -27.80 8.11
N SER A 43 30.25 -27.23 7.08
CA SER A 43 31.09 -27.88 6.06
C SER A 43 30.54 -29.09 5.27
N ARG A 44 30.31 -28.93 3.95
CA ARG A 44 30.99 -29.67 2.84
C ARG A 44 30.27 -29.51 1.50
N THR A 45 31.05 -29.43 0.43
CA THR A 45 30.69 -29.27 -0.99
C THR A 45 29.98 -30.51 -1.56
N LEU A 46 28.98 -30.28 -2.41
CA LEU A 46 28.16 -31.30 -3.07
C LEU A 46 28.35 -31.14 -4.60
N SER A 47 28.79 -32.18 -5.29
CA SER A 47 28.81 -32.21 -6.76
C SER A 47 27.56 -32.93 -7.26
N VAL A 48 26.76 -32.27 -8.10
CA VAL A 48 25.54 -32.83 -8.70
C VAL A 48 25.81 -33.13 -10.17
N ASN A 49 25.63 -34.38 -10.60
CA ASN A 49 25.55 -34.75 -12.02
C ASN A 49 24.13 -35.17 -12.33
N SER A 50 23.50 -34.54 -13.33
CA SER A 50 22.20 -34.92 -13.86
C SER A 50 22.36 -35.46 -15.28
N GLN A 51 21.80 -36.64 -15.58
CA GLN A 51 21.51 -37.06 -16.95
C GLN A 51 20.00 -37.19 -17.11
N GLU A 52 19.44 -36.52 -18.12
CA GLU A 52 18.04 -36.65 -18.52
C GLU A 52 17.90 -37.76 -19.56
N SER A 53 17.03 -38.75 -19.33
CA SER A 53 16.61 -39.71 -20.36
C SER A 53 15.17 -39.42 -20.78
N ASN A 54 14.96 -39.23 -22.09
CA ASN A 54 13.65 -39.00 -22.70
C ASN A 54 12.78 -40.27 -22.73
N ALA A 55 12.20 -40.63 -21.58
CA ALA A 55 10.97 -41.41 -21.47
C ALA A 55 10.47 -41.33 -20.02
N GLY A 56 9.31 -40.73 -19.79
CA GLY A 56 8.51 -40.89 -18.56
C GLY A 56 9.27 -40.81 -17.23
N SER A 57 9.69 -39.59 -16.85
CA SER A 57 9.96 -39.15 -15.46
C SER A 57 10.67 -40.14 -14.53
N ARG A 58 12.00 -40.21 -14.66
CA ARG A 58 12.89 -40.72 -13.60
C ARG A 58 14.10 -39.79 -13.50
N ILE A 59 14.20 -39.03 -12.41
CA ILE A 59 15.39 -38.23 -12.09
C ILE A 59 16.12 -38.98 -10.97
N GLU A 60 17.27 -39.57 -11.28
CA GLU A 60 18.15 -40.14 -10.26
C GLU A 60 19.14 -39.08 -9.80
N VAL A 61 19.02 -38.66 -8.54
CA VAL A 61 20.00 -37.78 -7.90
C VAL A 61 20.87 -38.65 -6.98
N THR A 62 22.14 -38.81 -7.33
CA THR A 62 23.13 -39.50 -6.50
C THR A 62 23.91 -38.47 -5.67
N ALA A 63 23.73 -38.49 -4.35
CA ALA A 63 24.53 -37.66 -3.43
C ALA A 63 25.60 -38.52 -2.75
N LYS A 64 26.88 -38.18 -2.93
CA LYS A 64 28.00 -38.88 -2.29
C LYS A 64 28.34 -38.23 -0.95
N LEU A 65 28.04 -38.91 0.15
CA LEU A 65 28.36 -38.42 1.50
C LEU A 65 29.82 -38.77 1.85
N LEU A 66 30.75 -37.81 1.74
CA LEU A 66 32.13 -37.99 2.23
C LEU A 66 32.23 -37.53 3.69
N ARG A 67 32.10 -38.47 4.64
CA ARG A 67 32.57 -38.26 6.03
C ARG A 67 34.08 -38.47 6.06
N SER A 68 34.82 -37.50 6.63
CA SER A 68 36.20 -37.76 7.01
C SER A 68 36.17 -38.38 8.39
N ILE A 69 36.99 -39.41 8.56
CA ILE A 69 37.29 -40.14 9.79
C ILE A 69 36.37 -41.35 10.02
N SER A 70 37.04 -42.51 10.12
CA SER A 70 36.55 -43.86 10.42
C SER A 70 35.94 -44.65 9.25
N SER A 71 36.72 -45.64 8.80
CA SER A 71 36.45 -46.67 7.79
C SER A 71 35.09 -47.35 7.95
N ARG A 72 34.15 -47.02 7.05
CA ARG A 72 33.07 -47.89 6.53
C ARG A 72 32.31 -47.08 5.48
N ASN A 73 32.52 -47.40 4.21
CA ASN A 73 31.73 -46.83 3.11
C ASN A 73 30.32 -47.42 3.19
N THR A 74 29.35 -46.66 3.70
CA THR A 74 27.93 -47.01 3.59
C THR A 74 27.32 -46.26 2.41
N THR A 75 27.13 -46.98 1.30
CA THR A 75 26.28 -46.54 0.19
C THR A 75 24.82 -46.77 0.57
N GLY A 76 24.06 -45.70 0.80
CA GLY A 76 22.62 -45.77 1.02
C GLY A 76 21.86 -45.32 -0.22
N THR A 77 21.08 -46.22 -0.81
CA THR A 77 20.19 -45.93 -1.95
C THR A 77 18.86 -45.41 -1.40
N ILE A 78 18.50 -44.15 -1.68
CA ILE A 78 17.17 -43.62 -1.34
C ILE A 78 16.26 -43.82 -2.55
N VAL A 79 15.35 -44.79 -2.47
CA VAL A 79 14.33 -45.03 -3.49
C VAL A 79 13.09 -44.20 -3.15
N LEU A 80 12.83 -43.14 -3.92
CA LEU A 80 11.57 -42.39 -3.83
C LEU A 80 10.51 -43.10 -4.67
N LYS A 81 9.47 -43.67 -4.03
CA LYS A 81 8.27 -44.19 -4.71
C LYS A 81 7.30 -43.03 -4.93
N SER A 82 6.95 -42.74 -6.19
CA SER A 82 5.85 -41.82 -6.52
C SER A 82 4.51 -42.53 -6.33
N THR A 83 3.67 -42.07 -5.40
CA THR A 83 2.26 -42.45 -5.37
C THR A 83 1.49 -41.54 -6.34
N THR A 84 0.98 -42.13 -7.43
CA THR A 84 0.10 -41.45 -8.38
C THR A 84 -1.30 -41.30 -7.78
N GLY A 85 -1.49 -40.25 -6.97
CA GLY A 85 -2.80 -39.70 -6.68
C GLY A 85 -3.10 -38.60 -7.70
N SER A 86 -4.16 -38.76 -8.50
CA SER A 86 -4.59 -37.80 -9.50
C SER A 86 -4.98 -36.45 -8.88
N ALA A 87 -4.03 -35.53 -8.81
CA ALA A 87 -4.30 -34.11 -8.60
C ALA A 87 -4.88 -33.51 -9.90
N PRO A 88 -5.92 -32.66 -9.83
CA PRO A 88 -6.50 -32.07 -11.02
C PRO A 88 -5.45 -31.23 -11.76
N ARG A 89 -5.39 -31.41 -13.08
CA ARG A 89 -4.48 -30.72 -13.99
C ARG A 89 -4.67 -29.20 -13.86
N HIS A 90 -3.70 -28.50 -13.28
CA HIS A 90 -3.58 -27.06 -13.48
C HIS A 90 -3.07 -26.81 -14.90
N HIS A 91 -4.01 -26.59 -15.81
CA HIS A 91 -3.70 -26.01 -17.11
C HIS A 91 -3.07 -24.65 -16.91
N ASN A 92 -1.83 -24.54 -17.39
CA ASN A 92 -1.09 -23.30 -17.56
C ASN A 92 -1.85 -22.44 -18.60
N ARG A 93 -2.74 -21.56 -18.11
CA ARG A 93 -3.36 -20.49 -18.89
C ARG A 93 -2.94 -19.17 -18.25
N SER A 94 -2.18 -18.38 -19.01
CA SER A 94 -2.14 -16.91 -19.00
C SER A 94 -2.63 -16.23 -17.72
N SER A 95 -1.69 -15.67 -16.96
CA SER A 95 -1.89 -14.89 -15.74
C SER A 95 -3.12 -13.97 -15.79
N PRO A 96 -4.17 -14.23 -14.97
CA PRO A 96 -5.18 -13.23 -14.70
C PRO A 96 -4.73 -12.41 -13.48
N LYS A 97 -4.52 -11.10 -13.65
CA LYS A 97 -4.75 -10.14 -12.56
C LYS A 97 -6.23 -10.32 -12.16
N PHE A 98 -6.56 -10.62 -10.90
CA PHE A 98 -7.76 -10.18 -10.15
C PHE A 98 -7.94 -10.97 -8.82
N ASP A 99 -8.18 -10.20 -7.74
CA ASP A 99 -8.72 -10.47 -6.40
C ASP A 99 -8.36 -11.73 -5.58
N TYR A 100 -7.61 -11.51 -4.49
CA TYR A 100 -7.53 -12.44 -3.35
C TYR A 100 -8.77 -12.28 -2.45
N PRO A 101 -9.36 -13.36 -1.89
CA PRO A 101 -10.59 -13.25 -1.12
C PRO A 101 -10.43 -12.38 0.13
N GLU A 102 -11.35 -11.42 0.29
CA GLU A 102 -11.40 -10.38 1.33
C GLU A 102 -12.16 -10.82 2.58
N ASN A 103 -12.37 -12.12 2.80
CA ASN A 103 -13.14 -12.58 3.94
C ASN A 103 -12.24 -12.73 5.18
N VAL A 104 -12.51 -11.93 6.20
CA VAL A 104 -11.83 -12.00 7.51
C VAL A 104 -11.86 -13.42 8.08
N SER A 105 -12.95 -14.17 7.87
CA SER A 105 -13.10 -15.53 8.36
C SER A 105 -12.06 -16.49 7.77
N GLU A 106 -11.82 -16.42 6.46
CA GLU A 106 -10.83 -17.25 5.78
C GLU A 106 -9.40 -16.92 6.22
N LEU A 107 -9.10 -15.63 6.36
CA LEU A 107 -7.80 -15.16 6.85
C LEU A 107 -7.55 -15.58 8.31
N LYS A 108 -8.57 -15.53 9.18
CA LYS A 108 -8.49 -16.05 10.55
C LYS A 108 -8.29 -17.56 10.59
N GLY A 109 -8.98 -18.31 9.71
CA GLY A 109 -8.77 -19.75 9.57
C GLY A 109 -7.35 -20.10 9.09
N ALA A 110 -6.81 -19.35 8.11
CA ALA A 110 -5.44 -19.49 7.64
C ALA A 110 -4.42 -19.14 8.73
N LEU A 111 -4.66 -18.07 9.48
CA LEU A 111 -3.86 -17.67 10.64
C LEU A 111 -3.78 -18.78 11.69
N GLN A 112 -4.91 -19.37 12.06
CA GLN A 112 -4.96 -20.44 13.06
C GLN A 112 -4.21 -21.69 12.60
N ARG A 113 -4.41 -22.13 11.34
CA ARG A 113 -3.65 -23.26 10.76
C ARG A 113 -2.15 -23.00 10.77
N ARG A 114 -1.74 -21.77 10.40
CA ARG A 114 -0.34 -21.37 10.37
C ARG A 114 0.25 -21.37 11.79
N GLN A 115 -0.46 -20.79 12.76
CA GLN A 115 -0.03 -20.76 14.17
C GLN A 115 0.20 -22.16 14.75
N ASN A 116 -0.66 -23.12 14.40
CA ASN A 116 -0.52 -24.50 14.85
C ASN A 116 0.70 -25.21 14.25
N TYR A 117 1.16 -24.80 13.06
CA TYR A 117 2.28 -25.44 12.36
C TYR A 117 3.65 -24.85 12.71
N ILE A 118 3.75 -23.52 12.85
CA ILE A 118 5.03 -22.81 13.04
C ILE A 118 5.11 -21.97 14.33
N GLY A 119 4.14 -22.08 15.24
CA GLY A 119 4.09 -21.27 16.47
C GLY A 119 3.50 -19.87 16.24
N LYS A 120 3.46 -19.01 17.26
CA LYS A 120 2.71 -17.72 17.21
C LYS A 120 3.52 -16.50 16.74
N THR A 121 4.85 -16.58 16.75
CA THR A 121 5.76 -15.42 16.61
C THR A 121 6.52 -15.41 15.29
N HIS A 122 6.10 -16.20 14.30
CA HIS A 122 6.79 -16.31 13.03
C HIS A 122 6.44 -15.14 12.08
N PRO A 123 7.37 -14.57 11.30
CA PRO A 123 7.10 -13.42 10.43
C PRO A 123 5.92 -13.57 9.46
N SER A 124 5.70 -14.78 8.92
CA SER A 124 4.53 -15.05 8.06
C SER A 124 3.17 -14.86 8.75
N ILE A 125 3.13 -14.96 10.09
CA ILE A 125 1.94 -14.67 10.90
C ILE A 125 1.73 -13.17 11.01
N GLY A 126 2.81 -12.39 11.12
CA GLY A 126 2.75 -10.93 11.00
C GLY A 126 2.16 -10.48 9.67
N SER A 127 2.55 -11.11 8.56
CA SER A 127 1.98 -10.84 7.24
C SER A 127 0.46 -11.11 7.16
N LEU A 128 0.00 -12.22 7.77
CA LEU A 128 -1.43 -12.54 7.84
C LEU A 128 -2.20 -11.53 8.70
N TRP A 129 -1.68 -11.16 9.86
CA TRP A 129 -2.25 -10.11 10.70
C TRP A 129 -2.35 -8.76 9.97
N ASN A 130 -1.33 -8.39 9.20
CA ASN A 130 -1.35 -7.17 8.40
C ASN A 130 -2.45 -7.23 7.31
N ARG A 131 -2.63 -8.39 6.65
CA ARG A 131 -3.72 -8.59 5.69
C ARG A 131 -5.10 -8.50 6.34
N ILE A 132 -5.29 -9.11 7.51
CA ILE A 132 -6.54 -9.01 8.29
C ILE A 132 -6.82 -7.55 8.65
N GLY A 133 -5.79 -6.81 9.10
CA GLY A 133 -5.90 -5.39 9.40
C GLY A 133 -6.35 -4.56 8.19
N ASN A 134 -5.81 -4.84 7.00
CA ASN A 134 -6.22 -4.15 5.76
C ASN A 134 -7.69 -4.43 5.42
N VAL A 135 -8.17 -5.66 5.63
CA VAL A 135 -9.58 -6.00 5.41
C VAL A 135 -10.48 -5.26 6.41
N HIS A 136 -10.16 -5.29 7.71
CA HIS A 136 -10.92 -4.55 8.72
C HIS A 136 -10.94 -3.04 8.43
N PHE A 137 -9.82 -2.47 7.99
CA PHE A 137 -9.75 -1.05 7.62
C PHE A 137 -10.69 -0.72 6.45
N ARG A 138 -10.73 -1.56 5.42
CA ARG A 138 -11.67 -1.41 4.28
C ARG A 138 -13.14 -1.56 4.69
N GLN A 139 -13.41 -2.41 5.68
CA GLN A 139 -14.75 -2.57 6.26
C GLN A 139 -15.14 -1.42 7.21
N GLY A 140 -14.25 -0.46 7.48
CA GLY A 140 -14.48 0.63 8.43
C GLY A 140 -14.30 0.23 9.90
N ALA A 141 -13.98 -1.04 10.19
CA ALA A 141 -13.69 -1.58 11.52
C ALA A 141 -12.29 -1.14 11.99
N ARG A 142 -12.13 0.16 12.27
CA ARG A 142 -10.84 0.80 12.55
C ARG A 142 -10.16 0.24 13.81
N HIS A 143 -10.91 -0.06 14.86
CA HIS A 143 -10.34 -0.62 16.10
C HIS A 143 -9.81 -2.04 15.90
N ASP A 144 -10.54 -2.88 15.15
CA ASP A 144 -10.07 -4.23 14.79
C ASP A 144 -8.87 -4.20 13.86
N ALA A 145 -8.78 -3.19 13.00
CA ALA A 145 -7.60 -2.93 12.18
C ALA A 145 -6.37 -2.61 13.05
N VAL A 146 -6.50 -1.68 14.02
CA VAL A 146 -5.44 -1.37 14.99
C VAL A 146 -5.00 -2.63 15.73
N PHE A 147 -5.95 -3.42 16.24
CA PHE A 147 -5.65 -4.68 16.92
C PHE A 147 -4.83 -5.62 16.03
N SER A 148 -5.24 -5.78 14.78
CA SER A 148 -4.57 -6.67 13.83
C SER A 148 -3.16 -6.20 13.51
N TYR A 149 -2.95 -4.90 13.26
CA TYR A 149 -1.61 -4.37 12.99
C TYR A 149 -0.69 -4.41 14.21
N ARG A 150 -1.22 -4.25 15.44
CA ARG A 150 -0.44 -4.44 16.68
C ARG A 150 -0.06 -5.90 16.91
N ASN A 151 -0.93 -6.85 16.58
CA ASN A 151 -0.56 -8.25 16.63
C ASN A 151 0.45 -8.62 15.56
N ALA A 152 0.39 -7.98 14.39
CA ALA A 152 1.48 -8.08 13.44
C ALA A 152 2.78 -7.69 14.15
N LEU A 153 2.86 -6.48 14.74
CA LEU A 153 4.05 -5.91 15.43
C LEU A 153 4.77 -6.89 16.35
N VAL A 154 4.01 -7.71 17.06
CA VAL A 154 4.54 -8.70 18.00
C VAL A 154 5.18 -9.91 17.29
N CYS A 155 4.71 -10.26 16.10
CA CYS A 155 5.09 -11.48 15.37
C CYS A 155 6.31 -11.34 14.45
N ASP A 156 6.86 -10.15 14.26
CA ASP A 156 8.05 -9.96 13.42
C ASP A 156 8.90 -8.77 13.89
N PRO A 157 9.60 -8.85 15.03
CA PRO A 157 10.35 -7.71 15.55
C PRO A 157 11.49 -7.21 14.65
N GLY A 158 11.80 -7.87 13.51
CA GLY A 158 13.04 -7.66 12.77
C GLY A 158 12.98 -7.42 11.26
N SER A 159 11.89 -7.67 10.51
CA SER A 159 12.00 -7.57 9.03
C SER A 159 10.81 -7.08 8.19
N HIS A 160 9.66 -6.67 8.74
CA HIS A 160 8.56 -6.14 7.91
C HIS A 160 7.75 -4.99 8.53
N TYR A 161 8.30 -4.22 9.49
CA TYR A 161 7.48 -3.27 10.24
C TYR A 161 7.22 -1.90 9.61
N GLY A 162 7.90 -1.53 8.53
CA GLY A 162 7.56 -0.32 7.80
C GLY A 162 6.08 -0.30 7.39
N ALA A 163 5.58 -1.40 6.81
CA ALA A 163 4.22 -1.48 6.28
C ALA A 163 3.14 -1.43 7.37
N ALA A 164 3.30 -2.18 8.45
CA ALA A 164 2.31 -2.20 9.52
C ALA A 164 2.34 -0.91 10.37
N TYR A 165 3.51 -0.28 10.55
CA TYR A 165 3.56 1.07 11.13
C TYR A 165 2.91 2.11 10.20
N ALA A 166 3.12 2.03 8.88
CA ALA A 166 2.47 2.91 7.91
C ALA A 166 0.94 2.76 7.93
N ASN A 167 0.47 1.52 8.02
CA ASN A 167 -0.94 1.20 8.15
C ASN A 167 -1.52 1.72 9.46
N LEU A 168 -0.83 1.51 10.59
CA LEU A 168 -1.22 2.10 11.88
C LEU A 168 -1.30 3.62 11.83
N GLY A 169 -0.32 4.28 11.19
CA GLY A 169 -0.33 5.72 10.96
C GLY A 169 -1.60 6.17 10.24
N THR A 170 -1.97 5.46 9.18
CA THR A 170 -3.20 5.72 8.42
C THR A 170 -4.47 5.52 9.26
N VAL A 171 -4.55 4.42 10.03
CA VAL A 171 -5.74 4.14 10.84
C VAL A 171 -5.88 5.14 11.99
N TYR A 172 -4.79 5.47 12.69
CA TYR A 172 -4.83 6.49 13.75
C TYR A 172 -5.22 7.87 13.20
N GLY A 173 -4.73 8.25 12.02
CA GLY A 173 -5.17 9.48 11.35
C GLY A 173 -6.67 9.47 11.07
N SER A 174 -7.22 8.33 10.63
CA SER A 174 -8.66 8.18 10.39
C SER A 174 -9.52 8.15 11.68
N LEU A 175 -8.91 7.86 12.82
CA LEU A 175 -9.53 7.93 14.16
C LEU A 175 -9.38 9.31 14.81
N GLY A 176 -8.69 10.25 14.16
CA GLY A 176 -8.38 11.57 14.73
C GLY A 176 -7.27 11.55 15.79
N SER A 177 -6.63 10.41 16.04
CA SER A 177 -5.49 10.29 16.97
C SER A 177 -4.18 10.75 16.31
N LEU A 178 -4.07 12.04 16.03
CA LEU A 178 -3.00 12.62 15.20
C LEU A 178 -1.59 12.35 15.76
N ASP A 179 -1.38 12.45 17.07
CA ASP A 179 -0.06 12.21 17.67
C ASP A 179 0.39 10.76 17.50
N LEU A 180 -0.52 9.81 17.70
CA LEU A 180 -0.24 8.39 17.45
C LEU A 180 0.04 8.12 15.97
N ALA A 181 -0.68 8.81 15.07
CA ALA A 181 -0.48 8.70 13.63
C ALA A 181 0.93 9.20 13.21
N ILE A 182 1.36 10.32 13.76
CA ILE A 182 2.69 10.90 13.53
C ILE A 182 3.78 9.98 14.05
N VAL A 183 3.66 9.51 15.30
CA VAL A 183 4.63 8.57 15.91
C VAL A 183 4.75 7.28 15.09
N ALA A 184 3.61 6.69 14.69
CA ALA A 184 3.60 5.48 13.86
C ALA A 184 4.23 5.74 12.49
N SER A 185 3.93 6.86 11.85
CA SER A 185 4.49 7.24 10.54
C SER A 185 6.01 7.45 10.60
N HIS A 186 6.54 8.09 11.64
CA HIS A 186 7.99 8.22 11.82
C HIS A 186 8.67 6.87 12.07
N LYS A 187 8.03 5.98 12.85
CA LYS A 187 8.52 4.61 13.02
C LYS A 187 8.54 3.86 11.68
N ALA A 188 7.52 4.04 10.84
CA ALA A 188 7.50 3.45 9.50
C ALA A 188 8.70 3.92 8.65
N LEU A 189 8.93 5.23 8.57
CA LEU A 189 10.07 5.79 7.83
C LEU A 189 11.42 5.30 8.37
N ARG A 190 11.58 5.17 9.69
CA ARG A 190 12.81 4.65 10.29
C ARG A 190 13.06 3.20 9.88
N ASN A 191 12.03 2.35 9.88
CA ASN A 191 12.16 0.95 9.45
C ASN A 191 12.47 0.87 7.95
N TYR A 192 11.77 1.65 7.12
CA TYR A 192 12.07 1.70 5.68
C TYR A 192 13.50 2.15 5.36
N LYS A 193 14.12 3.00 6.20
CA LYS A 193 15.54 3.39 6.05
C LYS A 193 16.52 2.27 6.44
N VAL A 194 16.21 1.49 7.47
CA VAL A 194 17.07 0.39 7.95
C VAL A 194 17.10 -0.76 6.93
N ASP A 195 15.97 -1.06 6.29
CA ASP A 195 15.84 -2.15 5.32
C ASP A 195 16.59 -1.92 3.99
N CYS A 196 17.08 -0.70 3.72
CA CYS A 196 17.55 -0.31 2.39
C CYS A 196 19.07 -0.38 2.16
N GLY A 197 19.91 -0.53 3.20
CA GLY A 197 21.36 -0.33 3.04
C GLY A 197 21.72 1.06 2.49
N SER A 198 23.00 1.43 2.50
CA SER A 198 23.48 2.77 2.12
C SER A 198 23.38 3.13 0.63
N GLU A 199 22.61 2.39 -0.17
CA GLU A 199 22.54 2.57 -1.63
C GLU A 199 21.10 2.65 -2.17
N GLY A 200 20.38 3.69 -1.72
CA GLY A 200 19.54 4.61 -2.52
C GLY A 200 18.46 4.15 -3.51
N LYS A 201 18.36 2.87 -3.93
CA LYS A 201 17.52 2.46 -5.08
C LYS A 201 16.19 1.78 -4.73
N LEU A 202 16.01 1.30 -3.49
CA LEU A 202 14.71 0.88 -2.95
C LEU A 202 13.96 2.02 -2.21
N ALA A 203 14.56 3.22 -2.17
CA ALA A 203 14.16 4.33 -1.31
C ALA A 203 12.82 5.02 -1.68
N ASN A 204 12.24 4.70 -2.83
CA ASN A 204 11.03 5.32 -3.35
C ASN A 204 9.98 4.24 -3.64
N THR A 205 9.29 3.76 -2.62
CA THR A 205 8.10 2.91 -2.80
C THR A 205 6.84 3.74 -2.60
N ASP A 206 5.73 3.33 -3.22
CA ASP A 206 4.42 3.96 -2.99
C ASP A 206 4.05 3.96 -1.49
N ALA A 207 4.50 2.96 -0.74
CA ALA A 207 4.33 2.89 0.71
C ALA A 207 5.01 4.07 1.44
N ILE A 208 6.25 4.42 1.09
CA ILE A 208 6.95 5.58 1.68
C ILE A 208 6.22 6.88 1.30
N ALA A 209 5.73 7.01 0.07
CA ALA A 209 4.93 8.16 -0.33
C ALA A 209 3.62 8.27 0.48
N ASN A 210 2.96 7.15 0.76
CA ASN A 210 1.77 7.12 1.62
C ASN A 210 2.10 7.59 3.04
N VAL A 211 3.25 7.21 3.60
CA VAL A 211 3.67 7.67 4.94
C VAL A 211 3.89 9.19 4.96
N TYR A 212 4.63 9.74 3.98
CA TYR A 212 4.80 11.19 3.87
C TYR A 212 3.47 11.92 3.66
N HIS A 213 2.57 11.35 2.86
CA HIS A 213 1.23 11.89 2.69
C HIS A 213 0.47 11.96 4.02
N GLN A 214 0.47 10.87 4.80
CA GLN A 214 -0.19 10.84 6.12
C GLN A 214 0.41 11.85 7.11
N LEU A 215 1.74 11.99 7.14
CA LEU A 215 2.40 13.04 7.94
C LEU A 215 1.91 14.43 7.52
N GLY A 216 1.87 14.71 6.22
CA GLY A 216 1.34 15.96 5.69
C GLY A 216 -0.11 16.22 6.09
N LEU A 217 -0.97 15.20 6.04
CA LEU A 217 -2.37 15.32 6.50
C LEU A 217 -2.45 15.63 7.99
N CYS A 218 -1.70 14.92 8.83
CA CYS A 218 -1.71 15.12 10.28
C CYS A 218 -1.23 16.52 10.66
N GLN A 219 -0.13 16.98 10.06
CA GLN A 219 0.40 18.33 10.29
C GLN A 219 -0.56 19.42 9.83
N SER A 220 -1.25 19.21 8.70
CA SER A 220 -2.29 20.13 8.23
C SER A 220 -3.46 20.21 9.21
N LEU A 221 -3.86 19.10 9.81
CA LEU A 221 -4.95 19.09 10.81
C LEU A 221 -4.54 19.73 12.13
N GLN A 222 -3.24 19.72 12.46
CA GLN A 222 -2.68 20.44 13.62
C GLN A 222 -2.41 21.93 13.34
N GLY A 223 -2.66 22.41 12.11
CA GLY A 223 -2.41 23.80 11.72
C GLY A 223 -0.97 24.12 11.30
N HIS A 224 -0.07 23.14 11.26
CA HIS A 224 1.31 23.30 10.82
C HIS A 224 1.42 23.22 9.28
N TYR A 225 0.83 24.19 8.58
CA TYR A 225 0.63 24.11 7.12
C TYR A 225 1.93 24.13 6.30
N GLN A 226 2.96 24.90 6.71
CA GLN A 226 4.25 24.90 6.01
C GLN A 226 4.93 23.52 6.08
N LEU A 227 4.93 22.92 7.27
CA LEU A 227 5.45 21.57 7.46
C LEU A 227 4.63 20.53 6.70
N ALA A 228 3.30 20.68 6.69
CA ALA A 228 2.41 19.83 5.91
C ALA A 228 2.74 19.87 4.41
N SER A 229 2.99 21.06 3.86
CA SER A 229 3.38 21.22 2.44
C SER A 229 4.67 20.47 2.14
N SER A 230 5.71 20.64 2.97
CA SER A 230 7.00 19.94 2.76
C SER A 230 6.88 18.42 2.72
N PHE A 231 6.04 17.82 3.58
CA PHE A 231 5.79 16.38 3.57
C PHE A 231 4.99 15.95 2.34
N LEU A 232 3.99 16.74 1.93
CA LEU A 232 3.19 16.45 0.74
C LEU A 232 4.00 16.58 -0.55
N GLU A 233 4.91 17.54 -0.65
CA GLU A 233 5.86 17.69 -1.76
C GLU A 233 6.77 16.48 -1.87
N ARG A 234 7.30 15.98 -0.74
CA ARG A 234 8.11 14.76 -0.75
C ARG A 234 7.30 13.55 -1.18
N SER A 235 6.05 13.43 -0.74
CA SER A 235 5.12 12.39 -1.23
C SER A 235 4.89 12.51 -2.73
N LEU A 236 4.67 13.72 -3.24
CA LEU A 236 4.44 13.99 -4.67
C LEU A 236 5.65 13.57 -5.52
N GLU A 237 6.86 13.94 -5.12
CA GLU A 237 8.12 13.58 -5.80
C GLU A 237 8.25 12.06 -5.93
N ILE A 238 8.04 11.34 -4.83
CA ILE A 238 8.09 9.88 -4.82
C ILE A 238 7.01 9.31 -5.73
N ARG A 239 5.75 9.73 -5.62
CA ARG A 239 4.65 9.23 -6.46
C ARG A 239 4.90 9.45 -7.95
N ARG A 240 5.47 10.61 -8.32
CA ARG A 240 5.85 10.90 -9.72
C ARG A 240 6.94 9.96 -10.21
N SER A 241 7.95 9.66 -9.37
CA SER A 241 9.03 8.73 -9.72
C SER A 241 8.56 7.28 -9.85
N VAL A 242 7.64 6.84 -9.00
CA VAL A 242 7.20 5.44 -8.91
C VAL A 242 6.09 5.12 -9.90
N ASN A 243 5.06 5.96 -9.95
CA ASN A 243 3.84 5.68 -10.70
C ASN A 243 3.80 6.43 -12.05
N GLY A 244 4.74 7.34 -12.28
CA GLY A 244 4.75 8.25 -13.42
C GLY A 244 3.92 9.53 -13.20
N PRO A 245 4.14 10.57 -14.02
CA PRO A 245 3.60 11.91 -13.79
C PRO A 245 2.09 12.05 -14.00
N ARG A 246 1.45 11.12 -14.73
CA ARG A 246 0.01 11.15 -15.04
C ARG A 246 -0.83 10.17 -14.21
N HIS A 247 -0.26 9.62 -13.13
CA HIS A 247 -0.98 8.65 -12.30
C HIS A 247 -1.97 9.36 -11.36
N ALA A 248 -3.11 8.73 -11.07
CA ALA A 248 -4.14 9.28 -10.17
C ALA A 248 -3.62 9.62 -8.76
N THR A 249 -2.59 8.89 -8.28
CA THR A 249 -1.95 9.18 -6.99
C THR A 249 -1.16 10.49 -6.99
N VAL A 250 -0.63 10.91 -8.15
CA VAL A 250 0.02 12.22 -8.35
C VAL A 250 -1.02 13.33 -8.33
N ALA A 251 -2.16 13.14 -9.01
CA ALA A 251 -3.28 14.09 -8.98
C ALA A 251 -3.78 14.32 -7.55
N LYS A 252 -3.97 13.25 -6.76
CA LYS A 252 -4.36 13.35 -5.34
C LYS A 252 -3.34 14.12 -4.49
N ALA A 253 -2.04 13.97 -4.78
CA ALA A 253 -1.01 14.72 -4.07
C ALA A 253 -1.04 16.21 -4.41
N PHE A 254 -1.20 16.57 -5.70
CA PHE A 254 -1.41 17.94 -6.11
C PHE A 254 -2.68 18.55 -5.49
N ASP A 255 -3.80 17.82 -5.50
CA ASP A 255 -5.04 18.29 -4.89
C ASP A 255 -4.88 18.60 -3.39
N LYS A 256 -4.11 17.77 -2.67
CA LYS A 256 -3.86 18.01 -1.25
C LYS A 256 -2.91 19.18 -1.00
N LEU A 257 -1.89 19.36 -1.84
CA LEU A 257 -1.03 20.56 -1.82
C LEU A 257 -1.86 21.83 -2.08
N GLY A 258 -2.75 21.79 -3.07
CA GLY A 258 -3.68 22.89 -3.34
C GLY A 258 -4.50 23.27 -2.12
N HIS A 259 -5.04 22.28 -1.41
CA HIS A 259 -5.77 22.52 -0.16
C HIS A 259 -4.90 23.14 0.94
N VAL A 260 -3.67 22.66 1.14
CA VAL A 260 -2.76 23.22 2.16
C VAL A 260 -2.37 24.67 1.83
N HIS A 261 -2.09 24.97 0.56
CA HIS A 261 -1.82 26.35 0.14
C HIS A 261 -3.03 27.28 0.27
N ALA A 262 -4.25 26.77 0.11
CA ALA A 262 -5.45 27.55 0.40
C ALA A 262 -5.53 27.94 1.88
N LEU A 263 -5.16 27.03 2.79
CA LEU A 263 -5.11 27.28 4.23
C LEU A 263 -3.99 28.25 4.64
N LEU A 264 -2.91 28.31 3.86
CA LEU A 264 -1.85 29.32 4.00
C LEU A 264 -2.26 30.71 3.49
N GLY A 265 -3.37 30.83 2.75
CA GLY A 265 -3.77 32.06 2.07
C GLY A 265 -3.13 32.24 0.69
N ASP A 266 -2.32 31.28 0.24
CA ASP A 266 -1.62 31.30 -1.05
C ASP A 266 -2.55 30.87 -2.19
N TYR A 267 -3.65 31.60 -2.39
CA TYR A 267 -4.73 31.18 -3.28
C TYR A 267 -4.30 30.99 -4.73
N GLN A 268 -3.36 31.78 -5.24
CA GLN A 268 -2.85 31.62 -6.61
C GLN A 268 -2.06 30.31 -6.79
N ILE A 269 -1.24 29.94 -5.79
CA ILE A 269 -0.48 28.69 -5.78
C ILE A 269 -1.45 27.51 -5.64
N SER A 270 -2.45 27.65 -4.77
CA SER A 270 -3.52 26.66 -4.61
C SER A 270 -4.25 26.35 -5.91
N ILE A 271 -4.64 27.39 -6.67
CA ILE A 271 -5.29 27.24 -7.98
C ILE A 271 -4.40 26.47 -8.94
N GLN A 272 -3.11 26.83 -9.06
CA GLN A 272 -2.16 26.12 -9.95
C GLN A 272 -2.03 24.63 -9.60
N TYR A 273 -2.05 24.28 -8.31
CA TYR A 273 -2.03 22.88 -7.89
C TYR A 273 -3.33 22.15 -8.22
N HIS A 274 -4.49 22.79 -8.03
CA HIS A 274 -5.76 22.20 -8.43
C HIS A 274 -5.90 22.05 -9.95
N GLU A 275 -5.38 22.99 -10.75
CA GLU A 275 -5.34 22.88 -12.22
C GLU A 275 -4.51 21.66 -12.65
N LYS A 276 -3.29 21.50 -12.11
CA LYS A 276 -2.45 20.31 -12.36
C LYS A 276 -3.12 19.02 -11.94
N ALA A 277 -3.85 19.01 -10.82
CA ALA A 277 -4.62 17.86 -10.39
C ALA A 277 -5.77 17.56 -11.38
N GLY A 278 -6.48 18.59 -11.83
CA GLY A 278 -7.58 18.51 -12.78
C GLY A 278 -7.17 17.96 -14.14
N GLU A 279 -6.04 18.42 -14.68
CA GLU A 279 -5.46 17.90 -15.93
C GLU A 279 -5.22 16.39 -15.87
N ILE A 280 -4.64 15.91 -14.76
CA ILE A 280 -4.35 14.48 -14.57
C ILE A 280 -5.64 13.71 -14.32
N PHE A 281 -6.55 14.23 -13.49
CA PHE A 281 -7.84 13.59 -13.24
C PHE A 281 -8.63 13.40 -14.54
N LEU A 282 -8.69 14.44 -15.38
CA LEU A 282 -9.35 14.39 -16.69
C LEU A 282 -8.69 13.34 -17.61
N ALA A 283 -7.35 13.30 -17.64
CA ALA A 283 -6.61 12.33 -18.46
C ALA A 283 -6.84 10.86 -18.03
N VAL A 284 -7.16 10.62 -16.76
CA VAL A 284 -7.45 9.27 -16.21
C VAL A 284 -8.96 8.98 -16.17
N GLY A 285 -9.81 9.88 -16.70
CA GLY A 285 -11.26 9.68 -16.79
C GLY A 285 -12.05 10.00 -15.51
N PHE A 286 -11.45 10.72 -14.56
CA PHE A 286 -12.17 11.24 -13.39
C PHE A 286 -12.92 12.55 -13.72
N SER A 287 -13.99 12.82 -12.98
CA SER A 287 -14.76 14.07 -13.13
C SER A 287 -13.94 15.31 -12.76
N LEU A 288 -13.99 16.32 -13.63
CA LEU A 288 -13.34 17.61 -13.43
C LEU A 288 -14.16 18.57 -12.52
N ILE A 289 -15.45 18.28 -12.32
CA ILE A 289 -16.38 19.14 -11.56
C ILE A 289 -15.88 19.44 -10.14
N PRO A 290 -15.44 18.47 -9.31
CA PRO A 290 -14.98 18.75 -7.95
C PRO A 290 -13.75 19.68 -7.92
N THR A 291 -12.86 19.55 -8.90
CA THR A 291 -11.67 20.40 -9.01
C THR A 291 -12.05 21.83 -9.38
N LEU A 292 -12.95 22.00 -10.37
CA LEU A 292 -13.44 23.33 -10.76
C LEU A 292 -14.22 24.02 -9.64
N GLN A 293 -14.95 23.26 -8.81
CA GLN A 293 -15.65 23.83 -7.65
C GLN A 293 -14.65 24.44 -6.66
N LYS A 294 -13.53 23.76 -6.38
CA LYS A 294 -12.45 24.29 -5.53
C LYS A 294 -11.82 25.53 -6.16
N ILE A 295 -11.51 25.50 -7.45
CA ILE A 295 -10.94 26.65 -8.19
C ILE A 295 -11.90 27.85 -8.14
N ALA A 296 -13.20 27.65 -8.40
CA ALA A 296 -14.21 28.70 -8.30
C ALA A 296 -14.26 29.32 -6.90
N GLN A 297 -14.24 28.50 -5.85
CA GLN A 297 -14.22 28.97 -4.47
C GLN A 297 -12.95 29.79 -4.16
N LEU A 298 -11.79 29.36 -4.65
CA LEU A 298 -10.53 30.08 -4.48
C LEU A 298 -10.54 31.44 -5.19
N HIS A 299 -11.14 31.53 -6.37
CA HIS A 299 -11.34 32.82 -7.04
C HIS A 299 -12.28 33.75 -6.28
N VAL A 300 -13.34 33.21 -5.65
CA VAL A 300 -14.21 33.98 -4.75
C VAL A 300 -13.44 34.52 -3.55
N LEU A 301 -12.61 33.69 -2.91
CA LEU A 301 -11.76 34.13 -1.78
C LEU A 301 -10.78 35.24 -2.18
N ARG A 302 -10.31 35.22 -3.42
CA ARG A 302 -9.48 36.29 -4.00
C ARG A 302 -10.25 37.53 -4.46
N ARG A 303 -11.58 37.52 -4.38
CA ARG A 303 -12.47 38.55 -4.98
C ARG A 303 -12.38 38.65 -6.51
N ASN A 304 -11.86 37.62 -7.17
CA ASN A 304 -11.83 37.49 -8.63
C ASN A 304 -13.12 36.81 -9.12
N TYR A 305 -14.26 37.50 -8.98
CA TYR A 305 -15.56 36.92 -9.28
C TYR A 305 -15.78 36.60 -10.78
N THR A 306 -15.07 37.27 -11.69
CA THR A 306 -15.12 36.98 -13.13
C THR A 306 -14.61 35.58 -13.43
N ASP A 307 -13.44 35.23 -12.89
CA ASP A 307 -12.82 33.90 -13.09
C ASP A 307 -13.64 32.81 -12.40
N ALA A 308 -14.20 33.11 -11.22
CA ALA A 308 -15.14 32.22 -10.55
C ALA A 308 -16.38 31.94 -11.42
N ALA A 309 -16.93 32.97 -12.09
CA ALA A 309 -18.06 32.80 -13.00
C ALA A 309 -17.69 31.95 -14.24
N ILE A 310 -16.46 32.08 -14.75
CA ILE A 310 -15.94 31.24 -15.85
C ILE A 310 -15.85 29.78 -15.42
N ALA A 311 -15.29 29.50 -14.24
CA ALA A 311 -15.23 28.14 -13.70
C ALA A 311 -16.64 27.53 -13.49
N LEU A 312 -17.59 28.31 -12.98
CA LEU A 312 -18.99 27.89 -12.83
C LEU A 312 -19.68 27.64 -14.18
N ARG A 313 -19.33 28.40 -15.23
CA ARG A 313 -19.81 28.14 -16.59
C ARG A 313 -19.31 26.80 -17.12
N GLN A 314 -18.04 26.47 -16.88
CA GLN A 314 -17.47 25.17 -17.25
C GLN A 314 -18.15 24.02 -16.49
N ILE A 315 -18.36 24.16 -15.17
CA ILE A 315 -19.10 23.17 -14.37
C ILE A 315 -20.49 22.92 -14.95
N PHE A 316 -21.24 23.99 -15.25
CA PHE A 316 -22.59 23.88 -15.81
C PHE A 316 -22.59 23.15 -17.16
N SER A 317 -21.60 23.41 -18.02
CA SER A 317 -21.47 22.72 -19.30
C SER A 317 -21.20 21.21 -19.15
N LEU A 318 -20.38 20.83 -18.17
CA LEU A 318 -20.09 19.42 -17.85
C LEU A 318 -21.31 18.72 -17.27
N GLN A 319 -22.05 19.38 -16.36
CA GLN A 319 -23.29 18.85 -15.81
C GLN A 319 -24.30 18.56 -16.91
N LYS A 320 -24.54 19.53 -17.82
CA LYS A 320 -25.48 19.34 -18.94
C LYS A 320 -25.10 18.19 -19.87
N GLY A 321 -23.82 17.86 -19.97
CA GLY A 321 -23.31 16.73 -20.74
C GLY A 321 -23.44 15.35 -20.06
N ALA A 322 -23.88 15.28 -18.80
CA ALA A 322 -23.89 14.06 -17.99
C ALA A 322 -24.94 13.01 -18.40
N GLY A 323 -25.85 13.32 -19.35
CA GLY A 323 -26.81 12.36 -19.87
C GLY A 323 -27.75 11.80 -18.79
N SER A 324 -27.65 10.50 -18.49
CA SER A 324 -28.44 9.82 -17.46
C SER A 324 -28.14 10.29 -16.04
N ASP A 325 -26.93 10.79 -15.79
CA ASP A 325 -26.47 11.23 -14.47
C ASP A 325 -26.72 12.73 -14.26
N PHE A 326 -27.64 13.31 -15.03
CA PHE A 326 -27.93 14.73 -14.98
C PHE A 326 -28.71 15.12 -13.72
N ASP A 327 -28.01 15.78 -12.80
CA ASP A 327 -28.60 16.38 -11.61
C ASP A 327 -29.09 17.81 -11.90
N VAL A 328 -30.41 17.93 -12.03
CA VAL A 328 -31.12 19.19 -12.33
C VAL A 328 -30.91 20.23 -11.22
N GLN A 329 -30.93 19.81 -9.94
CA GLN A 329 -30.75 20.69 -8.79
C GLN A 329 -29.32 21.24 -8.73
N ALA A 330 -28.33 20.38 -8.93
CA ALA A 330 -26.93 20.79 -8.95
C ALA A 330 -26.62 21.76 -10.11
N ALA A 331 -27.22 21.53 -11.28
CA ALA A 331 -27.07 22.41 -12.43
C ALA A 331 -27.71 23.78 -12.19
N TYR A 332 -28.91 23.81 -11.60
CA TYR A 332 -29.59 25.06 -11.24
C TYR A 332 -28.84 25.84 -10.16
N GLY A 333 -28.37 25.18 -9.11
CA GLY A 333 -27.52 25.80 -8.08
C GLY A 333 -26.25 26.44 -8.66
N THR A 334 -25.66 25.81 -9.68
CA THR A 334 -24.49 26.34 -10.40
C THR A 334 -24.83 27.59 -11.21
N LEU A 335 -25.96 27.60 -11.92
CA LEU A 335 -26.46 28.80 -12.63
C LEU A 335 -26.72 29.96 -11.66
N GLN A 336 -27.32 29.69 -10.51
CA GLN A 336 -27.59 30.70 -9.49
C GLN A 336 -26.29 31.28 -8.94
N ARG A 337 -25.32 30.45 -8.55
CA ARG A 337 -24.01 30.93 -8.08
C ARG A 337 -23.32 31.79 -9.13
N ARG A 338 -23.36 31.37 -10.41
CA ARG A 338 -22.76 32.11 -11.53
C ARG A 338 -23.40 33.50 -11.70
N ARG A 339 -24.73 33.58 -11.61
CA ARG A 339 -25.46 34.86 -11.63
C ARG A 339 -24.98 35.79 -10.51
N HIS A 340 -24.88 35.29 -9.28
CA HIS A 340 -24.41 36.09 -8.13
C HIS A 340 -22.99 36.64 -8.36
N MET A 341 -22.08 35.85 -8.95
CA MET A 341 -20.74 36.34 -9.28
C MET A 341 -20.78 37.57 -10.19
N TYR A 342 -21.60 37.53 -11.25
CA TYR A 342 -21.71 38.66 -12.18
C TYR A 342 -22.37 39.89 -11.55
N THR A 343 -23.38 39.69 -10.70
CA THR A 343 -24.00 40.77 -9.92
C THR A 343 -22.97 41.50 -9.06
N TRP A 344 -22.09 40.77 -8.36
CA TRP A 344 -21.02 41.39 -7.55
C TRP A 344 -19.98 42.15 -8.38
N THR A 345 -19.73 41.72 -9.63
CA THR A 345 -18.84 42.43 -10.57
C THR A 345 -19.49 43.59 -11.32
N HIS A 346 -20.76 43.92 -11.05
CA HIS A 346 -21.54 44.93 -11.77
C HIS A 346 -21.65 44.66 -13.28
N GLN A 347 -21.53 43.39 -13.70
CA GLN A 347 -21.69 42.96 -15.08
C GLN A 347 -23.15 42.65 -15.36
N ALA A 348 -24.00 43.68 -15.35
CA ALA A 348 -25.46 43.56 -15.43
C ALA A 348 -25.93 42.72 -16.63
N ASN A 349 -25.34 42.92 -17.81
CA ASN A 349 -25.69 42.19 -19.02
C ASN A 349 -25.47 40.67 -18.87
N LEU A 350 -24.35 40.25 -18.26
CA LEU A 350 -24.04 38.83 -18.04
C LEU A 350 -24.88 38.22 -16.92
N ALA A 351 -25.19 39.00 -15.88
CA ALA A 351 -26.13 38.59 -14.83
C ALA A 351 -27.55 38.38 -15.38
N GLU A 352 -28.02 39.28 -16.26
CA GLU A 352 -29.30 39.17 -16.94
C GLU A 352 -29.36 37.95 -17.88
N GLN A 353 -28.29 37.69 -18.64
CA GLN A 353 -28.18 36.46 -19.44
C GLN A 353 -28.29 35.20 -18.58
N CYS A 354 -27.60 35.16 -17.43
CA CYS A 354 -27.70 34.03 -16.50
C CYS A 354 -29.12 33.90 -15.92
N HIS A 355 -29.78 35.02 -15.64
CA HIS A 355 -31.16 35.01 -15.16
C HIS A 355 -32.13 34.44 -16.21
N LYS A 356 -32.03 34.89 -17.46
CA LYS A 356 -32.82 34.36 -18.58
C LYS A 356 -32.57 32.86 -18.79
N GLU A 357 -31.31 32.43 -18.73
CA GLU A 357 -30.96 31.00 -18.83
C GLU A 357 -31.56 30.19 -17.67
N SER A 358 -31.53 30.72 -16.45
CA SER A 358 -32.13 30.10 -15.28
C SER A 358 -33.66 30.01 -15.35
N MET A 359 -34.35 30.98 -15.96
CA MET A 359 -35.80 30.92 -16.19
C MET A 359 -36.16 29.80 -17.17
N ARG A 360 -35.50 29.78 -18.32
CA ARG A 360 -35.67 28.71 -19.33
C ARG A 360 -35.37 27.33 -18.77
N PHE A 361 -34.38 27.24 -17.87
CA PHE A 361 -34.04 25.99 -17.21
C PHE A 361 -35.19 25.50 -16.31
N ARG A 362 -35.82 26.39 -15.53
CA ARG A 362 -36.99 26.04 -14.72
C ARG A 362 -38.20 25.65 -15.56
N GLU A 363 -38.47 26.38 -16.64
CA GLU A 363 -39.56 26.05 -17.57
C GLU A 363 -39.41 24.65 -18.18
N LYS A 364 -38.16 24.24 -18.46
CA LYS A 364 -37.88 22.94 -19.07
C LYS A 364 -38.06 21.75 -18.12
N TYR A 365 -37.69 21.90 -16.85
CA TYR A 365 -37.63 20.78 -15.88
C TYR A 365 -38.74 20.84 -14.80
N GLY A 366 -39.51 21.94 -14.73
CA GLY A 366 -40.64 22.10 -13.82
C GLY A 366 -40.24 22.61 -12.42
N GLU A 367 -41.05 23.51 -11.84
CA GLU A 367 -40.77 24.19 -10.55
C GLU A 367 -40.58 23.22 -9.37
N THR A 368 -41.18 22.03 -9.41
CA THR A 368 -41.16 21.04 -8.31
C THR A 368 -39.81 20.35 -8.11
N GLU A 369 -38.92 20.36 -9.11
CA GLU A 369 -37.57 19.81 -8.96
C GLU A 369 -36.61 20.76 -8.22
N PHE A 370 -37.06 21.98 -7.88
CA PHE A 370 -36.21 23.05 -7.33
C PHE A 370 -36.59 23.50 -5.89
N LEU A 371 -37.62 22.88 -5.30
CA LEU A 371 -38.01 23.00 -3.89
C LEU A 371 -37.27 21.97 -3.04
#